data_AF-A0A538TD96-F1
#
_entry.id   AF-A0A538TD96-F1
#
_cell.length_a   1.000
_cell.length_b   1.000
_cell.length_c   1.000
_cell.angle_alpha   90.00
_cell.angle_beta   90.00
_cell.angle_gamma   90.00
#
_symmetry.space_group_name_H-M   'P 1'
#
loop_
_entity.id
_entity.type
_entity.pdbx_description
1 polymer ?
#
loop_
_entity_poly.entity_id
_entity_poly.type
_entity_poly.pdbx_seq_one_letter_code
_entity_poly.pdbx_strand_id
1 'polypeptide(L)'
;MTSARLLGKIGGELALGTAMVVVGVIAFEIGSSQPLRQAVQAVLGFLGIPFRQKGDQEGRLDSTAASAGSQPARGRKPPAIEEEEIANAWDTSQEKPQPRAPSRPRIVSGKGGDPRGEPLSIPFPPPPPRTAPASSGAGAGAAGRTAAASGSAEAGLKLGPAAVPDAELPSIELLDRHETTRKAVNEAELLELSRVLERTLADFDVEGKVSEVHPGPVITLFEYEPAPGMKVNQILNRQDDLALALKAQRIRIVAPIPGKAAVGIEIPNRMKATVSLREIISSAAFQDSREALPLALGKDVAGVPFATSLERMPHLLIAGATGSGKSVCINTLIMSLLYTRTPAELRFILIDPKMLELTPFNGIPHLRMPVVTDPKKAAQALRFCVKEMERRYQMLARHGARNIEGYNRLALDAS
;
A
#
# COMPACT_ATOMS: atom_id res chain seq x y z
N MET A 1 -47.58 14.66 -38.25
CA MET A 1 -46.27 14.01 -38.51
C MET A 1 -46.12 12.86 -37.54
N THR A 2 -45.96 11.64 -38.05
CA THR A 2 -46.19 10.37 -37.33
C THR A 2 -45.06 9.99 -36.36
N SER A 3 -45.42 9.39 -35.22
CA SER A 3 -44.54 8.96 -34.12
C SER A 3 -43.36 8.05 -34.54
N ALA A 4 -43.45 7.41 -35.71
CA ALA A 4 -42.38 6.63 -36.31
C ALA A 4 -41.14 7.46 -36.70
N ARG A 5 -41.31 8.74 -37.07
CA ARG A 5 -40.17 9.62 -37.41
C ARG A 5 -39.43 10.13 -36.16
N LEU A 6 -40.10 10.20 -35.01
CA LEU A 6 -39.48 10.62 -33.75
C LEU A 6 -38.62 9.50 -33.16
N LEU A 7 -39.11 8.25 -33.17
CA LEU A 7 -38.33 7.07 -32.76
C LEU A 7 -37.09 6.86 -33.65
N GLY A 8 -37.20 7.10 -34.96
CA GLY A 8 -36.07 6.98 -35.88
C GLY A 8 -34.96 8.01 -35.62
N LYS A 9 -35.32 9.24 -35.26
CA LYS A 9 -34.34 10.28 -34.89
C LYS A 9 -33.67 10.01 -33.55
N ILE A 10 -34.45 9.63 -32.53
CA ILE A 10 -33.91 9.33 -31.20
C ILE A 10 -33.02 8.07 -31.24
N GLY A 11 -33.42 7.04 -32.00
CA GLY A 11 -32.60 5.84 -32.20
C GLY A 11 -31.30 6.11 -32.95
N GLY A 12 -31.33 7.00 -33.96
CA GLY A 12 -30.14 7.42 -34.70
C GLY A 12 -29.14 8.21 -33.84
N GLU A 13 -29.63 9.14 -33.02
CA GLU A 13 -28.78 9.94 -32.12
C GLU A 13 -28.19 9.10 -30.98
N LEU A 14 -28.94 8.11 -30.46
CA LEU A 14 -28.44 7.19 -29.44
C LEU A 14 -27.35 6.25 -29.98
N ALA A 15 -27.51 5.78 -31.23
CA ALA A 15 -26.53 4.94 -31.92
C ALA A 15 -25.25 5.72 -32.26
N LEU A 16 -25.38 6.98 -32.67
CA LEU A 16 -24.23 7.86 -32.94
C LEU A 16 -23.46 8.19 -31.65
N GLY A 17 -24.19 8.46 -30.55
CA GLY A 17 -23.61 8.71 -29.25
C GLY A 17 -22.86 7.51 -28.67
N THR A 18 -23.44 6.31 -28.77
CA THR A 18 -22.76 5.07 -28.34
C THR A 18 -21.55 4.75 -29.21
N ALA A 19 -21.61 4.97 -30.53
CA ALA A 19 -20.47 4.80 -31.42
C ALA A 19 -19.31 5.76 -31.09
N MET A 20 -19.59 7.05 -30.81
CA MET A 20 -18.53 8.00 -30.44
C MET A 20 -17.89 7.68 -29.08
N VAL A 21 -18.65 7.18 -28.10
CA VAL A 21 -18.10 6.76 -26.80
C VAL A 21 -17.21 5.53 -26.96
N VAL A 22 -17.62 4.55 -27.78
CA VAL A 22 -16.80 3.35 -28.05
C VAL A 22 -15.51 3.72 -28.79
N VAL A 23 -15.57 4.61 -29.79
CA VAL A 23 -14.36 5.10 -30.49
C VAL A 23 -13.46 5.91 -29.56
N GLY A 24 -14.02 6.73 -28.67
CA GLY A 24 -13.27 7.48 -27.67
C GLY A 24 -12.56 6.59 -26.66
N VAL A 25 -13.20 5.52 -26.20
CA VAL A 25 -12.61 4.53 -25.28
C VAL A 25 -11.50 3.74 -25.98
N ILE A 26 -11.71 3.30 -27.23
CA ILE A 26 -10.66 2.59 -28.00
C ILE A 26 -9.46 3.52 -28.29
N ALA A 27 -9.69 4.80 -28.57
CA ALA A 27 -8.62 5.78 -28.79
C ALA A 27 -7.86 6.14 -27.51
N PHE A 28 -8.51 6.04 -26.35
CA PHE A 28 -7.92 6.32 -25.03
C PHE A 28 -7.11 5.12 -24.49
N GLU A 29 -7.56 3.89 -24.76
CA GLU A 29 -6.88 2.65 -24.30
C GLU A 29 -5.60 2.33 -25.11
N ILE A 30 -5.46 2.85 -26.33
CA ILE A 30 -4.34 2.53 -27.26
C ILE A 30 -3.38 3.72 -27.40
N GLY A 31 -2.97 4.29 -26.26
CA GLY A 31 -2.00 5.37 -26.20
C GLY A 31 -0.71 5.09 -26.98
N SER A 32 -0.36 6.04 -27.87
CA SER A 32 0.95 6.27 -28.50
C SER A 32 1.32 5.50 -29.79
N SER A 33 0.74 5.90 -30.93
CA SER A 33 1.49 5.88 -32.19
C SER A 33 1.09 7.06 -33.11
N GLN A 34 2.11 7.78 -33.61
CA GLN A 34 2.00 8.93 -34.53
C GLN A 34 1.17 8.68 -35.81
N PRO A 35 1.21 7.51 -36.48
CA PRO A 35 0.45 7.32 -37.72
C PRO A 35 -1.07 7.30 -37.52
N LEU A 36 -1.57 6.92 -36.34
CA LEU A 36 -3.01 6.86 -36.07
C LEU A 36 -3.63 8.26 -35.91
N ARG A 37 -2.86 9.24 -35.43
CA ARG A 37 -3.32 10.64 -35.31
C ARG A 37 -3.60 11.27 -36.68
N GLN A 38 -2.81 10.93 -37.69
CA GLN A 38 -3.03 11.41 -39.07
C GLN A 38 -4.26 10.76 -39.70
N ALA A 39 -4.50 9.47 -39.43
CA ALA A 39 -5.70 8.78 -39.90
C ALA A 39 -6.99 9.38 -39.28
N VAL A 40 -6.97 9.70 -37.99
CA VAL A 40 -8.10 10.34 -37.30
C VAL A 40 -8.32 11.78 -37.80
N GLN A 41 -7.26 12.54 -38.08
CA GLN A 41 -7.36 13.88 -38.68
C GLN A 41 -7.94 13.83 -40.11
N ALA A 42 -7.58 12.83 -40.92
CA ALA A 42 -8.13 12.65 -42.26
C ALA A 42 -9.63 12.33 -42.24
N VAL A 43 -10.07 11.46 -41.31
CA VAL A 43 -11.48 11.11 -41.14
C VAL A 43 -12.29 12.29 -40.61
N LEU A 44 -11.77 13.04 -39.64
CA LEU A 44 -12.45 14.22 -39.10
C LEU A 44 -12.51 15.38 -40.10
N GLY A 45 -11.50 15.53 -40.97
CA GLY A 45 -11.51 16.47 -42.09
C GLY A 45 -12.59 16.15 -43.11
N PHE A 46 -12.83 14.86 -43.39
CA PHE A 46 -13.92 14.40 -44.26
C PHE A 46 -15.32 14.68 -43.66
N LEU A 47 -15.42 14.74 -42.33
CA LEU A 47 -16.65 15.05 -41.59
C LEU A 47 -16.84 16.53 -41.24
N GLY A 48 -15.92 17.42 -41.65
CA GLY A 48 -16.08 18.88 -41.55
C GLY A 48 -15.98 19.46 -40.13
N ILE A 49 -15.39 18.74 -39.17
CA ILE A 49 -15.27 19.19 -37.78
C ILE A 49 -13.89 19.83 -37.54
N PRO A 50 -13.80 21.16 -37.27
CA PRO A 50 -12.51 21.83 -37.09
C PRO A 50 -11.92 21.56 -35.70
N PHE A 51 -10.65 21.12 -35.64
CA PHE A 51 -9.89 20.96 -34.40
C PHE A 51 -8.75 21.99 -34.33
N ARG A 52 -8.71 22.80 -33.27
CA ARG A 52 -7.71 23.86 -33.07
C ARG A 52 -6.49 23.30 -32.34
N GLN A 53 -5.38 23.17 -33.05
CA GLN A 53 -4.10 22.71 -32.52
C GLN A 53 -3.39 23.87 -31.80
N LYS A 54 -3.01 23.71 -30.53
CA LYS A 54 -2.11 24.62 -29.83
C LYS A 54 -0.74 23.94 -29.79
N GLY A 55 0.13 24.32 -30.71
CA GLY A 55 1.52 23.91 -30.77
C GLY A 55 2.41 25.14 -30.97
N ASP A 56 3.40 25.22 -30.09
CA ASP A 56 4.71 25.87 -30.17
C ASP A 56 5.02 26.73 -31.41
N GLN A 57 5.37 27.99 -31.16
CA GLN A 57 6.21 28.80 -32.06
C GLN A 57 7.39 29.34 -31.27
N GLU A 58 8.56 28.74 -31.50
CA GLU A 58 9.83 29.46 -31.46
C GLU A 58 9.85 30.50 -32.59
N GLY A 59 10.22 31.73 -32.26
CA GLY A 59 10.42 32.83 -33.18
C GLY A 59 11.62 33.66 -32.74
N ARG A 60 12.79 33.30 -33.28
CA ARG A 60 14.03 34.09 -33.31
C ARG A 60 13.81 35.35 -34.14
N LEU A 61 14.36 36.51 -33.73
CA LEU A 61 14.92 37.55 -34.61
C LEU A 61 15.70 38.61 -33.81
N ASP A 62 16.71 39.15 -34.49
CA ASP A 62 17.93 39.78 -33.99
C ASP A 62 17.83 41.27 -33.59
N SER A 63 18.92 41.71 -32.97
CA SER A 63 19.41 43.06 -32.65
C SER A 63 19.11 44.20 -33.63
N THR A 64 18.93 45.43 -33.12
CA THR A 64 19.86 46.58 -33.33
C THR A 64 19.39 47.89 -32.65
N ALA A 65 20.33 48.52 -31.95
CA ALA A 65 20.71 49.94 -31.92
C ALA A 65 19.73 51.11 -31.57
N ALA A 66 20.19 51.88 -30.56
CA ALA A 66 20.43 53.32 -30.56
C ALA A 66 19.35 54.34 -30.07
N SER A 67 19.65 54.85 -28.86
CA SER A 67 19.90 56.27 -28.51
C SER A 67 18.77 57.27 -28.23
N ALA A 68 19.10 58.14 -27.26
CA ALA A 68 18.69 59.55 -27.06
C ALA A 68 17.49 59.87 -26.14
N GLY A 69 17.83 60.13 -24.86
CA GLY A 69 17.68 61.45 -24.21
C GLY A 69 16.30 62.08 -24.01
N SER A 70 15.87 62.24 -22.75
CA SER A 70 15.52 63.55 -22.14
C SER A 70 15.03 63.40 -20.68
N GLN A 71 15.62 64.22 -19.79
CA GLN A 71 15.19 64.53 -18.43
C GLN A 71 14.14 65.67 -18.44
N PRO A 72 13.60 66.19 -17.30
CA PRO A 72 13.30 65.61 -15.97
C PRO A 72 11.89 66.01 -15.46
N ALA A 73 11.35 65.37 -14.40
CA ALA A 73 10.48 66.04 -13.41
C ALA A 73 10.18 65.20 -12.15
N ARG A 74 10.72 65.69 -11.02
CA ARG A 74 10.19 65.75 -9.64
C ARG A 74 9.25 64.63 -9.12
N GLY A 75 9.76 63.95 -8.08
CA GLY A 75 9.20 64.14 -6.73
C GLY A 75 8.74 62.90 -5.97
N ARG A 76 9.61 62.33 -5.13
CA ARG A 76 9.36 62.01 -3.70
C ARG A 76 10.55 61.22 -3.13
N LYS A 77 11.10 61.68 -2.00
CA LYS A 77 12.07 60.92 -1.19
C LYS A 77 11.36 59.76 -0.47
N PRO A 78 11.94 58.55 -0.42
CA PRO A 78 11.72 57.60 0.66
C PRO A 78 12.85 57.68 1.72
N PRO A 79 12.63 57.12 2.91
CA PRO A 79 13.45 57.35 4.09
C PRO A 79 14.76 56.53 4.05
N ALA A 80 15.86 57.20 4.37
CA ALA A 80 17.22 56.67 4.32
C ALA A 80 17.61 55.89 5.59
N ILE A 81 16.86 54.86 5.98
CA ILE A 81 17.23 54.01 7.13
C ILE A 81 17.25 52.50 6.80
N GLU A 82 16.76 52.05 5.64
CA GLU A 82 16.71 50.59 5.35
C GLU A 82 17.82 50.07 4.41
N GLU A 83 18.64 50.93 3.79
CA GLU A 83 19.66 50.48 2.83
C GLU A 83 21.02 50.11 3.48
N GLU A 84 21.37 50.66 4.64
CA GLU A 84 22.62 50.27 5.35
C GLU A 84 22.49 48.92 6.09
N GLU A 85 21.30 48.55 6.56
CA GLU A 85 21.08 47.25 7.22
C GLU A 85 21.05 46.09 6.21
N ILE A 86 20.53 46.31 5.00
CA ILE A 86 20.51 45.29 3.94
C ILE A 86 21.91 45.11 3.32
N ALA A 87 22.70 46.18 3.20
CA ALA A 87 24.08 46.09 2.72
C ALA A 87 25.01 45.35 3.71
N ASN A 88 24.81 45.56 5.03
CA ASN A 88 25.61 44.89 6.06
C ASN A 88 25.20 43.44 6.33
N ALA A 89 24.02 43.00 5.87
CA ALA A 89 23.60 41.60 5.97
C ALA A 89 24.30 40.68 4.96
N TRP A 90 24.96 41.24 3.94
CA TRP A 90 25.62 40.49 2.85
C TRP A 90 27.15 40.61 2.83
N ASP A 91 27.76 41.38 3.75
CA ASP A 91 29.21 41.35 3.96
C ASP A 91 29.59 40.26 4.98
N THR A 92 29.48 39.01 4.54
CA THR A 92 30.26 37.92 5.16
C THR A 92 31.50 37.72 4.33
N SER A 93 32.49 38.55 4.62
CA SER A 93 33.84 38.44 4.09
C SER A 93 34.42 37.06 4.44
N GLN A 94 34.51 36.20 3.43
CA GLN A 94 35.42 35.07 3.31
C GLN A 94 35.63 34.17 4.54
N GLU A 95 34.67 33.30 4.86
CA GLU A 95 35.05 31.97 5.32
C GLU A 95 35.22 31.07 4.09
N LYS A 96 36.48 30.77 3.74
CA LYS A 96 36.77 29.65 2.83
C LYS A 96 36.01 28.42 3.36
N PRO A 97 35.25 27.68 2.54
CA PRO A 97 34.57 26.49 2.99
C PRO A 97 35.63 25.55 3.56
N GLN A 98 35.62 25.38 4.88
CA GLN A 98 36.47 24.37 5.51
C GLN A 98 36.06 23.03 4.88
N PRO A 99 37.01 22.21 4.42
CA PRO A 99 36.68 20.88 3.95
C PRO A 99 35.96 20.18 5.09
N ARG A 100 34.66 19.89 4.90
CA ARG A 100 33.90 19.10 5.87
C ARG A 100 34.69 17.82 6.09
N ALA A 101 35.17 17.62 7.31
CA ALA A 101 35.81 16.37 7.68
C ALA A 101 34.85 15.23 7.26
N PRO A 102 35.36 14.14 6.66
CA PRO A 102 34.50 13.06 6.17
C PRO A 102 33.62 12.59 7.32
N SER A 103 32.33 12.88 7.24
CA SER A 103 31.35 12.55 8.26
C SER A 103 31.25 11.03 8.31
N ARG A 104 31.73 10.41 9.38
CA ARG A 104 31.56 8.97 9.58
C ARG A 104 30.06 8.65 9.58
N PRO A 105 29.63 7.56 8.92
CA PRO A 105 28.23 7.17 8.93
C PRO A 105 27.73 7.01 10.36
N ARG A 106 26.56 7.58 10.65
CA ARG A 106 25.95 7.47 11.97
C ARG A 106 25.24 6.13 12.08
N ILE A 107 25.71 5.26 12.98
CA ILE A 107 25.02 4.00 13.26
C ILE A 107 23.88 4.28 14.25
N VAL A 108 22.64 4.12 13.80
CA VAL A 108 21.44 4.34 14.60
C VAL A 108 20.94 2.97 15.07
N SER A 109 21.43 2.50 16.21
CA SER A 109 20.83 1.33 16.86
C SER A 109 19.48 1.72 17.46
N GLY A 110 18.42 1.03 17.06
CA GLY A 110 17.08 1.20 17.63
C GLY A 110 17.07 0.85 19.11
N LYS A 111 17.40 1.81 19.98
CA LYS A 111 17.03 1.72 21.40
C LYS A 111 15.52 1.88 21.47
N GLY A 112 14.84 0.87 22.00
CA GLY A 112 13.40 0.90 22.24
C GLY A 112 13.01 2.19 22.97
N GLY A 113 12.24 3.02 22.28
CA GLY A 113 11.83 4.33 22.77
C GLY A 113 11.04 5.05 21.70
N ASP A 114 9.72 5.08 21.91
CA ASP A 114 8.68 5.90 21.28
C ASP A 114 8.57 5.84 19.74
N PRO A 115 7.38 5.58 19.15
CA PRO A 115 7.23 5.43 17.70
C PRO A 115 7.33 6.79 17.02
N ARG A 116 8.56 7.32 16.87
CA ARG A 116 8.87 8.41 15.94
C ARG A 116 9.31 7.82 14.62
N GLY A 117 8.38 7.10 14.03
CA GLY A 117 8.35 6.76 12.62
C GLY A 117 6.89 6.61 12.31
N GLU A 118 6.29 7.56 11.62
CA GLU A 118 5.01 7.28 10.98
C GLU A 118 5.23 5.98 10.19
N PRO A 119 4.41 4.93 10.42
CA PRO A 119 4.51 3.74 9.62
C PRO A 119 4.41 4.21 8.17
N LEU A 120 5.32 3.76 7.31
CA LEU A 120 5.29 4.01 5.87
C LEU A 120 3.91 3.58 5.36
N SER A 121 2.95 4.52 5.40
CA SER A 121 1.60 4.30 4.94
C SER A 121 1.70 4.35 3.44
N ILE A 122 1.68 3.17 2.82
CA ILE A 122 1.46 3.07 1.38
C ILE A 122 0.11 3.75 1.14
N PRO A 123 0.05 4.90 0.45
CA PRO A 123 -1.21 5.60 0.26
C PRO A 123 -2.06 4.76 -0.70
N PHE A 124 -3.03 4.05 -0.14
CA PHE A 124 -4.10 3.46 -0.94
C PHE A 124 -5.00 4.61 -1.43
N PRO A 125 -5.33 4.66 -2.73
CA PRO A 125 -6.30 5.62 -3.21
C PRO A 125 -7.64 5.41 -2.48
N PRO A 126 -8.37 6.49 -2.13
CA PRO A 126 -9.65 6.36 -1.46
C PRO A 126 -10.61 5.53 -2.34
N PRO A 127 -11.46 4.68 -1.74
CA PRO A 127 -12.47 3.96 -2.50
C PRO A 127 -13.35 4.97 -3.24
N PRO A 128 -13.76 4.68 -4.49
CA PRO A 128 -14.64 5.58 -5.22
C PRO A 128 -15.93 5.80 -4.42
N PRO A 129 -16.49 7.02 -4.43
CA PRO A 129 -17.71 7.32 -3.70
C PRO A 129 -18.81 6.39 -4.19
N ARG A 130 -19.39 5.62 -3.26
CA ARG A 130 -20.56 4.80 -3.54
C ARG A 130 -21.73 5.74 -3.80
N THR A 131 -22.10 5.91 -5.07
CA THR A 131 -23.35 6.54 -5.44
C THR A 131 -24.49 5.68 -4.92
N ALA A 132 -25.27 6.22 -3.99
CA ALA A 132 -26.53 5.61 -3.55
C ALA A 132 -27.44 5.45 -4.78
N PRO A 133 -28.06 4.28 -5.00
CA PRO A 133 -29.08 4.17 -6.04
C PRO A 133 -30.29 5.00 -5.64
N ALA A 134 -30.66 5.91 -6.53
CA ALA A 134 -31.84 6.76 -6.40
C ALA A 134 -33.11 5.91 -6.27
N SER A 135 -33.95 6.28 -5.31
CA SER A 135 -35.31 5.78 -5.15
C SER A 135 -36.13 6.04 -6.41
N SER A 136 -36.69 4.99 -7.01
CA SER A 136 -37.79 5.12 -7.97
C SER A 136 -38.93 4.15 -7.63
N GLY A 137 -40.06 4.77 -7.26
CA GLY A 137 -41.42 4.46 -7.70
C GLY A 137 -41.92 3.02 -7.67
N ALA A 138 -42.91 2.80 -6.81
CA ALA A 138 -43.80 1.64 -6.76
C ALA A 138 -44.40 1.21 -8.12
N GLY A 139 -44.55 -0.10 -8.28
CA GLY A 139 -45.39 -0.74 -9.30
C GLY A 139 -45.78 -2.14 -8.83
N ALA A 140 -47.00 -2.28 -8.33
CA ALA A 140 -47.59 -3.54 -7.89
C ALA A 140 -47.94 -4.45 -9.08
N GLY A 141 -47.79 -5.77 -8.87
CA GLY A 141 -48.54 -6.79 -9.60
C GLY A 141 -47.70 -7.72 -10.48
N ALA A 142 -47.44 -8.93 -9.98
CA ALA A 142 -47.73 -10.18 -10.69
C ALA A 142 -47.26 -11.36 -9.82
N ALA A 143 -48.25 -12.05 -9.25
CA ALA A 143 -48.11 -13.33 -8.60
C ALA A 143 -47.61 -14.40 -9.58
N GLY A 144 -46.93 -15.41 -9.02
CA GLY A 144 -46.79 -16.72 -9.62
C GLY A 144 -45.58 -16.89 -10.52
N ARG A 145 -44.46 -17.29 -9.93
CA ARG A 145 -43.51 -18.25 -10.54
C ARG A 145 -42.67 -18.91 -9.44
N THR A 146 -43.18 -20.07 -9.03
CA THR A 146 -42.42 -21.27 -8.66
C THR A 146 -41.26 -21.11 -7.69
N ALA A 147 -41.57 -21.45 -6.43
CA ALA A 147 -40.65 -22.09 -5.50
C ALA A 147 -39.99 -23.32 -6.16
N ALA A 148 -38.76 -23.17 -6.65
CA ALA A 148 -37.89 -24.29 -7.06
C ALA A 148 -36.45 -23.81 -7.27
N ALA A 149 -35.80 -23.30 -6.23
CA ALA A 149 -34.33 -23.20 -6.16
C ALA A 149 -33.80 -23.01 -4.72
N SER A 150 -34.51 -23.53 -3.71
CA SER A 150 -34.00 -23.65 -2.34
C SER A 150 -33.18 -24.95 -2.16
N GLY A 151 -32.42 -25.34 -3.20
CA GLY A 151 -31.40 -26.37 -3.09
C GLY A 151 -30.32 -25.84 -2.15
N SER A 152 -30.29 -26.36 -0.93
CA SER A 152 -29.61 -25.77 0.21
C SER A 152 -28.13 -25.51 -0.09
N ALA A 153 -27.70 -24.26 0.03
CA ALA A 153 -26.27 -23.90 0.06
C ALA A 153 -25.49 -24.68 1.16
N GLU A 154 -26.22 -25.29 2.10
CA GLU A 154 -25.75 -26.12 3.19
C GLU A 154 -25.82 -27.63 2.90
N ALA A 155 -26.45 -28.09 1.80
CA ALA A 155 -26.50 -29.52 1.46
C ALA A 155 -25.08 -30.07 1.27
N GLY A 156 -24.65 -30.91 2.21
CA GLY A 156 -23.35 -31.59 2.19
C GLY A 156 -22.26 -30.93 3.02
N LEU A 157 -22.50 -29.76 3.62
CA LEU A 157 -21.58 -29.14 4.58
C LEU A 157 -21.90 -29.65 6.00
N LYS A 158 -20.91 -30.26 6.66
CA LYS A 158 -21.01 -30.61 8.09
C LYS A 158 -20.73 -29.36 8.92
N LEU A 159 -21.77 -28.60 9.25
CA LEU A 159 -21.65 -27.42 10.10
C LEU A 159 -21.39 -27.84 11.56
N GLY A 160 -20.39 -27.23 12.17
CA GLY A 160 -20.16 -27.32 13.62
C GLY A 160 -21.28 -26.65 14.41
N PRO A 161 -21.35 -26.88 15.73
CA PRO A 161 -22.42 -26.36 16.57
C PRO A 161 -22.55 -24.84 16.46
N ALA A 162 -23.80 -24.37 16.40
CA ALA A 162 -24.13 -22.94 16.45
C ALA A 162 -23.88 -22.36 17.84
N ALA A 163 -24.16 -23.14 18.88
CA ALA A 163 -23.77 -22.82 20.25
C ALA A 163 -22.24 -22.86 20.38
N VAL A 164 -21.72 -21.88 21.10
CA VAL A 164 -20.29 -21.67 21.29
C VAL A 164 -19.93 -22.18 22.67
N PRO A 165 -18.95 -23.09 22.83
CA PRO A 165 -18.42 -23.40 24.15
C PRO A 165 -17.68 -22.18 24.72
N ASP A 166 -17.86 -21.90 26.00
CA ASP A 166 -16.98 -20.98 26.72
C ASP A 166 -15.57 -21.57 26.69
N ALA A 167 -14.65 -20.86 26.04
CA ALA A 167 -13.28 -21.29 25.86
C ALA A 167 -12.36 -20.14 26.24
N GLU A 168 -11.45 -20.41 27.18
CA GLU A 168 -10.42 -19.47 27.59
C GLU A 168 -9.38 -19.29 26.47
N LEU A 169 -8.75 -18.12 26.44
CA LEU A 169 -7.66 -17.85 25.52
C LEU A 169 -6.41 -18.65 25.90
N PRO A 170 -5.64 -19.13 24.92
CA PRO A 170 -4.43 -19.90 25.18
C PRO A 170 -3.35 -19.05 25.88
N SER A 171 -2.61 -19.66 26.80
CA SER A 171 -1.45 -19.02 27.44
C SER A 171 -0.32 -18.82 26.44
N ILE A 172 0.32 -17.65 26.50
CA ILE A 172 1.52 -17.31 25.70
C ILE A 172 2.69 -18.28 25.97
N GLU A 173 2.66 -19.01 27.08
CA GLU A 173 3.68 -20.01 27.40
C GLU A 173 3.69 -21.24 26.47
N LEU A 174 2.64 -21.42 25.67
CA LEU A 174 2.62 -22.42 24.61
C LEU A 174 3.52 -22.05 23.41
N LEU A 175 4.01 -20.81 23.34
CA LEU A 175 4.92 -20.35 22.30
C LEU A 175 6.39 -20.44 22.74
N ASP A 176 7.23 -20.87 21.82
CA ASP A 176 8.67 -20.97 22.03
C ASP A 176 9.28 -19.63 22.42
N ARG A 177 10.17 -19.67 23.42
CA ARG A 177 11.02 -18.56 23.79
C ARG A 177 12.27 -18.61 22.94
N HIS A 178 12.38 -17.69 22.00
CA HIS A 178 13.66 -17.47 21.33
C HIS A 178 14.43 -16.41 22.10
N GLU A 179 15.66 -16.75 22.51
CA GLU A 179 16.57 -15.73 23.01
C GLU A 179 16.76 -14.69 21.91
N THR A 180 16.27 -13.47 22.14
CA THR A 180 16.73 -12.30 21.41
C THR A 180 18.16 -12.03 21.86
N THR A 181 19.09 -12.91 21.52
CA THR A 181 20.50 -12.57 21.56
C THR A 181 20.67 -11.49 20.51
N ARG A 182 20.47 -10.24 20.91
CA ARG A 182 20.96 -9.07 20.18
C ARG A 182 22.47 -9.26 20.16
N LYS A 183 22.99 -10.06 19.23
CA LYS A 183 24.41 -10.09 18.95
C LYS A 183 24.78 -8.63 18.73
N ALA A 184 25.70 -8.13 19.54
CA ALA A 184 26.13 -6.75 19.48
C ALA A 184 26.43 -6.44 18.02
N VAL A 185 25.76 -5.42 17.48
CA VAL A 185 25.98 -4.98 16.11
C VAL A 185 27.46 -4.66 16.00
N ASN A 186 28.16 -5.33 15.08
CA ASN A 186 29.58 -5.09 14.88
C ASN A 186 29.74 -3.79 14.09
N GLU A 187 29.91 -2.67 14.81
CA GLU A 187 30.05 -1.35 14.22
C GLU A 187 31.19 -1.28 13.20
N ALA A 188 32.31 -1.96 13.47
CA ALA A 188 33.45 -1.99 12.55
C ALA A 188 33.07 -2.63 11.20
N GLU A 189 32.29 -3.71 11.23
CA GLU A 189 31.80 -4.38 10.01
C GLU A 189 30.83 -3.50 9.23
N LEU A 190 29.93 -2.78 9.92
CA LEU A 190 29.01 -1.85 9.25
C LEU A 190 29.73 -0.66 8.60
N LEU A 191 30.75 -0.12 9.26
CA LEU A 191 31.57 0.96 8.72
C LEU A 191 32.40 0.49 7.52
N GLU A 192 32.93 -0.74 7.57
CA GLU A 192 33.62 -1.34 6.43
C GLU A 192 32.65 -1.53 5.25
N LEU A 193 31.45 -2.09 5.51
CA LEU A 193 30.44 -2.29 4.48
C LEU A 193 29.97 -0.97 3.87
N SER A 194 29.86 0.10 4.66
CA SER A 194 29.56 1.45 4.17
C SER A 194 30.63 1.94 3.19
N ARG A 195 31.92 1.75 3.52
CA ARG A 195 33.03 2.13 2.62
C ARG A 195 33.06 1.30 1.34
N VAL A 196 32.75 0.01 1.43
CA VAL A 196 32.66 -0.86 0.25
C VAL A 196 31.51 -0.39 -0.63
N LEU A 197 30.33 -0.11 -0.05
CA LEU A 197 29.17 0.41 -0.77
C LEU A 197 29.48 1.73 -1.50
N GLU A 198 30.10 2.69 -0.82
CA GLU A 198 30.51 3.97 -1.41
C GLU A 198 31.48 3.78 -2.58
N ARG A 199 32.51 2.94 -2.41
CA ARG A 199 33.50 2.66 -3.46
C ARG A 199 32.86 1.96 -4.65
N THR A 200 32.04 0.95 -4.42
CA THR A 200 31.37 0.23 -5.50
C THR A 200 30.45 1.14 -6.30
N LEU A 201 29.68 2.03 -5.65
CA LEU A 201 28.86 3.01 -6.36
C LEU A 201 29.73 4.01 -7.15
N ALA A 202 30.84 4.45 -6.58
CA ALA A 202 31.78 5.33 -7.27
C ALA A 202 32.40 4.67 -8.52
N ASP A 203 32.70 3.37 -8.48
CA ASP A 203 33.18 2.60 -9.64
C ASP A 203 32.15 2.56 -10.80
N PHE A 204 30.88 2.87 -10.52
CA PHE A 204 29.78 2.98 -11.50
C PHE A 204 29.38 4.43 -11.81
N ASP A 205 30.28 5.40 -11.55
CA ASP A 205 30.05 6.84 -11.72
C ASP A 205 28.88 7.39 -10.89
N VAL A 206 28.55 6.73 -9.78
CA VAL A 206 27.59 7.22 -8.78
C VAL A 206 28.38 7.71 -7.57
N GLU A 207 28.65 9.02 -7.53
CA GLU A 207 29.26 9.65 -6.37
C GLU A 207 28.23 9.93 -5.26
N GLY A 208 28.68 9.85 -4.02
CA GLY A 208 27.83 10.03 -2.84
C GLY A 208 28.46 9.43 -1.60
N LYS A 209 27.72 9.44 -0.49
CA LYS A 209 28.19 8.98 0.82
C LYS A 209 27.08 8.30 1.61
N VAL A 210 27.45 7.40 2.51
CA VAL A 210 26.52 6.82 3.49
C VAL A 210 26.39 7.79 4.67
N SER A 211 25.18 8.28 4.91
CA SER A 211 24.87 9.21 5.99
C SER A 211 24.51 8.49 7.28
N GLU A 212 23.58 7.54 7.21
CA GLU A 212 23.08 6.76 8.34
C GLU A 212 23.06 5.26 8.05
N VAL A 213 23.23 4.44 9.09
CA VAL A 213 23.12 2.99 9.03
C VAL A 213 22.16 2.51 10.10
N HIS A 214 21.10 1.81 9.70
CA HIS A 214 20.06 1.29 10.56
C HIS A 214 20.10 -0.25 10.56
N PRO A 215 20.80 -0.87 11.52
CA PRO A 215 20.88 -2.32 11.64
C PRO A 215 19.52 -2.89 12.10
N GLY A 216 18.95 -3.76 11.27
CA GLY A 216 17.74 -4.51 11.56
C GLY A 216 18.01 -5.98 11.90
N PRO A 217 16.96 -6.78 12.17
CA PRO A 217 17.10 -8.20 12.50
C PRO A 217 17.54 -9.06 11.30
N VAL A 218 17.03 -8.77 10.10
CA VAL A 218 17.25 -9.59 8.88
C VAL A 218 18.10 -8.86 7.85
N ILE A 219 17.93 -7.54 7.76
CA ILE A 219 18.61 -6.65 6.83
C ILE A 219 19.15 -5.45 7.59
N THR A 220 20.12 -4.75 7.02
CA THR A 220 20.59 -3.43 7.46
C THR A 220 20.29 -2.42 6.36
N LEU A 221 19.67 -1.30 6.72
CA LEU A 221 19.38 -0.20 5.81
C LEU A 221 20.53 0.81 5.86
N PHE A 222 21.16 1.05 4.72
CA PHE A 222 22.16 2.09 4.52
C PHE A 222 21.50 3.27 3.82
N GLU A 223 21.50 4.44 4.45
CA GLU A 223 21.05 5.67 3.81
C GLU A 223 22.21 6.26 3.02
N TYR A 224 22.06 6.28 1.70
CA TYR A 224 23.04 6.80 0.78
C TYR A 224 22.57 8.16 0.23
N GLU A 225 23.37 9.19 0.45
CA GLU A 225 23.18 10.53 -0.10
C GLU A 225 23.99 10.66 -1.40
N PRO A 226 23.34 10.60 -2.58
CA PRO A 226 24.03 10.79 -3.84
C PRO A 226 24.45 12.25 -4.03
N ALA A 227 25.53 12.46 -4.78
CA ALA A 227 26.00 13.79 -5.15
C ALA A 227 24.96 14.55 -5.98
N PRO A 228 24.93 15.90 -5.92
CA PRO A 228 24.02 16.70 -6.72
C PRO A 228 24.14 16.38 -8.22
N GLY A 229 23.00 16.22 -8.89
CA GLY A 229 22.95 15.91 -10.32
C GLY A 229 22.96 14.42 -10.68
N MET A 230 23.17 13.53 -9.71
CA MET A 230 23.04 12.09 -9.92
C MET A 230 21.59 11.67 -10.15
N LYS A 231 21.36 10.82 -11.16
CA LYS A 231 20.02 10.33 -11.47
C LYS A 231 19.73 9.11 -10.61
N VAL A 232 18.60 9.13 -9.90
CA VAL A 232 18.14 7.99 -9.07
C VAL A 232 18.13 6.67 -9.83
N ASN A 233 17.74 6.68 -11.12
CA ASN A 233 17.71 5.48 -11.96
C ASN A 233 19.10 4.84 -12.15
N GLN A 234 20.19 5.62 -12.10
CA GLN A 234 21.54 5.06 -12.18
C GLN A 234 21.85 4.17 -10.97
N ILE A 235 21.28 4.48 -9.81
CA ILE A 235 21.45 3.68 -8.59
C ILE A 235 20.55 2.44 -8.65
N LEU A 236 19.28 2.61 -9.04
CA LEU A 236 18.31 1.52 -9.14
C LEU A 236 18.77 0.41 -10.09
N ASN A 237 19.40 0.76 -11.21
CA ASN A 237 19.87 -0.19 -12.21
C ASN A 237 21.12 -0.98 -11.81
N ARG A 238 21.73 -0.68 -10.65
CA ARG A 238 22.96 -1.33 -10.16
C ARG A 238 22.69 -2.34 -9.04
N GLN A 239 21.43 -2.68 -8.80
CA GLN A 239 21.06 -3.57 -7.69
C GLN A 239 21.78 -4.93 -7.73
N ASP A 240 21.88 -5.55 -8.91
CA ASP A 240 22.53 -6.86 -9.07
C ASP A 240 24.07 -6.75 -8.99
N ASP A 241 24.64 -5.69 -9.56
CA ASP A 241 26.08 -5.40 -9.49
C ASP A 241 26.53 -5.15 -8.04
N LEU A 242 25.74 -4.38 -7.28
CA LEU A 242 25.94 -4.16 -5.86
C LEU A 242 25.82 -5.47 -5.06
N ALA A 243 24.84 -6.31 -5.39
CA ALA A 243 24.68 -7.60 -4.73
C ALA A 243 25.92 -8.49 -4.91
N LEU A 244 26.49 -8.50 -6.12
CA LEU A 244 27.72 -9.21 -6.43
C LEU A 244 28.93 -8.67 -5.63
N ALA A 245 29.15 -7.36 -5.68
CA ALA A 245 30.28 -6.71 -5.00
C ALA A 245 30.24 -6.88 -3.47
N LEU A 246 29.04 -6.80 -2.90
CA LEU A 246 28.81 -6.90 -1.46
C LEU A 246 28.59 -8.36 -0.99
N LYS A 247 28.72 -9.34 -1.90
CA LYS A 247 28.50 -10.77 -1.64
C LYS A 247 27.13 -11.06 -1.00
N ALA A 248 26.13 -10.28 -1.38
CA ALA A 248 24.76 -10.38 -0.90
C ALA A 248 23.93 -11.25 -1.85
N GLN A 249 22.97 -12.01 -1.32
CA GLN A 249 22.07 -12.82 -2.15
C GLN A 249 21.18 -11.94 -3.04
N ARG A 250 20.64 -10.86 -2.47
CA ARG A 250 19.84 -9.82 -3.13
C ARG A 250 19.98 -8.54 -2.33
N ILE A 251 19.94 -7.41 -3.00
CA ILE A 251 19.85 -6.08 -2.40
C ILE A 251 18.51 -5.48 -2.81
N ARG A 252 17.91 -4.65 -1.97
CA ARG A 252 16.74 -3.85 -2.32
C ARG A 252 17.06 -2.38 -2.19
N ILE A 253 16.74 -1.61 -3.22
CA ILE A 253 16.97 -0.17 -3.26
C ILE A 253 15.61 0.55 -3.13
N VAL A 254 15.52 1.44 -2.17
CA VAL A 254 14.35 2.29 -1.89
C VAL A 254 14.72 3.72 -2.23
N ALA A 255 14.17 4.25 -3.32
CA ALA A 255 14.50 5.59 -3.78
C ALA A 255 13.27 6.37 -4.25
N PRO A 256 13.09 7.63 -3.82
CA PRO A 256 13.73 8.27 -2.65
C PRO A 256 13.19 7.70 -1.33
N ILE A 257 13.94 7.87 -0.24
CA ILE A 257 13.37 7.67 1.11
C ILE A 257 12.38 8.81 1.38
N PRO A 258 11.12 8.53 1.76
CA PRO A 258 10.15 9.58 2.07
C PRO A 258 10.67 10.55 3.14
N GLY A 259 10.63 11.85 2.84
CA GLY A 259 11.09 12.91 3.75
C GLY A 259 12.61 13.11 3.83
N LYS A 260 13.42 12.35 3.09
CA LYS A 260 14.89 12.50 3.06
C LYS A 260 15.42 12.62 1.62
N ALA A 261 16.47 13.40 1.43
CA ALA A 261 17.20 13.49 0.15
C ALA A 261 18.21 12.35 -0.01
N ALA A 262 17.77 11.11 0.26
CA ALA A 262 18.62 9.93 0.33
C ALA A 262 17.95 8.72 -0.33
N VAL A 263 18.79 7.75 -0.68
CA VAL A 263 18.40 6.44 -1.21
C VAL A 263 18.69 5.38 -0.15
N GLY A 264 17.69 4.57 0.17
CA GLY A 264 17.83 3.47 1.11
C GLY A 264 18.34 2.22 0.41
N ILE A 265 19.45 1.66 0.87
CA ILE A 265 20.01 0.41 0.34
C ILE A 265 19.92 -0.65 1.43
N GLU A 266 19.03 -1.62 1.23
CA GLU A 266 18.77 -2.71 2.16
C GLU A 266 19.67 -3.90 1.83
N ILE A 267 20.63 -4.19 2.72
CA ILE A 267 21.59 -5.27 2.57
C ILE A 267 21.28 -6.38 3.58
N PRO A 268 21.15 -7.65 3.17
CA PRO A 268 20.96 -8.77 4.08
C PRO A 268 22.09 -8.91 5.09
N ASN A 269 21.74 -9.13 6.36
CA ASN A 269 22.72 -9.42 7.39
C ASN A 269 23.32 -10.81 7.14
N ARG A 270 24.62 -10.97 7.46
CA ARG A 270 25.31 -12.27 7.40
C ARG A 270 24.68 -13.29 8.35
N MET A 271 24.27 -12.82 9.54
CA MET A 271 23.49 -13.59 10.50
C MET A 271 22.12 -12.95 10.66
N LYS A 272 21.09 -13.63 10.17
CA LYS A 272 19.69 -13.19 10.29
C LYS A 272 19.15 -13.64 11.64
N ALA A 273 18.52 -12.72 12.38
CA ALA A 273 17.81 -13.06 13.60
C ALA A 273 16.41 -13.59 13.28
N THR A 274 15.99 -14.66 13.97
CA THR A 274 14.62 -15.17 13.88
C THR A 274 13.66 -14.21 14.57
N VAL A 275 12.59 -13.81 13.88
CA VAL A 275 11.48 -13.06 14.46
C VAL A 275 10.41 -14.05 14.89
N SER A 276 10.18 -14.15 16.21
CA SER A 276 9.23 -15.12 16.76
C SER A 276 7.83 -14.54 16.91
N LEU A 277 6.79 -15.36 16.75
CA LEU A 277 5.41 -14.97 17.00
C LEU A 277 5.22 -14.48 18.46
N ARG A 278 5.84 -15.16 19.42
CA ARG A 278 5.79 -14.81 20.85
C ARG A 278 6.20 -13.37 21.11
N GLU A 279 7.27 -12.93 20.45
CA GLU A 279 7.77 -11.56 20.59
C GLU A 279 6.75 -10.52 20.10
N ILE A 280 6.05 -10.80 19.01
CA ILE A 280 5.07 -9.85 18.47
C ILE A 280 3.80 -9.86 19.32
N ILE A 281 3.31 -11.04 19.72
CA ILE A 281 2.14 -11.15 20.58
C ILE A 281 2.38 -10.49 21.93
N SER A 282 3.57 -10.59 22.51
CA SER A 282 3.91 -9.93 23.79
C SER A 282 4.19 -8.44 23.67
N SER A 283 4.26 -7.88 22.46
CA SER A 283 4.55 -6.46 22.26
C SER A 283 3.34 -5.59 22.58
N ALA A 284 3.59 -4.37 23.07
CA ALA A 284 2.55 -3.35 23.29
C ALA A 284 1.73 -3.08 22.01
N ALA A 285 2.38 -3.07 20.84
CA ALA A 285 1.73 -2.89 19.54
C ALA A 285 0.61 -3.92 19.26
N PHE A 286 0.72 -5.12 19.85
CA PHE A 286 -0.31 -6.15 19.71
C PHE A 286 -1.23 -6.22 20.94
N GLN A 287 -0.69 -6.18 22.16
CA GLN A 287 -1.45 -6.29 23.42
C GLN A 287 -2.41 -5.12 23.64
N ASP A 288 -2.00 -3.90 23.28
CA ASP A 288 -2.82 -2.69 23.50
C ASP A 288 -3.84 -2.47 22.37
N SER A 289 -3.86 -3.36 21.37
CA SER A 289 -4.77 -3.26 20.22
C SER A 289 -6.22 -3.47 20.65
N ARG A 290 -7.07 -2.51 20.32
CA ARG A 290 -8.52 -2.58 20.53
C ARG A 290 -9.28 -3.06 19.29
N GLU A 291 -8.55 -3.41 18.24
CA GLU A 291 -9.09 -3.83 16.95
C GLU A 291 -9.79 -5.18 17.05
N ALA A 292 -10.90 -5.38 16.32
CA ALA A 292 -11.66 -6.63 16.40
C ALA A 292 -10.87 -7.84 15.86
N LEU A 293 -9.98 -7.64 14.89
CA LEU A 293 -9.24 -8.72 14.22
C LEU A 293 -7.74 -8.41 14.11
N PRO A 294 -7.00 -8.41 15.24
CA PRO A 294 -5.59 -8.06 15.24
C PRO A 294 -4.74 -9.18 14.61
N LEU A 295 -3.73 -8.78 13.84
CA LEU A 295 -2.83 -9.64 13.08
C LEU A 295 -1.38 -9.29 13.42
N ALA A 296 -0.63 -10.22 14.01
CA ALA A 296 0.80 -10.10 14.22
C ALA A 296 1.54 -10.45 12.91
N LEU A 297 2.24 -9.47 12.31
CA LEU A 297 2.93 -9.69 11.04
C LEU A 297 4.41 -10.00 11.21
N GLY A 298 5.08 -9.35 12.16
CA GLY A 298 6.50 -9.52 12.36
C GLY A 298 7.15 -8.24 12.87
N LYS A 299 8.34 -7.94 12.34
CA LYS A 299 9.06 -6.69 12.61
C LYS A 299 9.30 -5.95 11.32
N ASP A 300 9.40 -4.63 11.43
CA ASP A 300 9.88 -3.80 10.33
C ASP A 300 11.40 -3.94 10.12
N VAL A 301 11.92 -3.15 9.18
CA VAL A 301 13.36 -3.13 8.85
C VAL A 301 14.23 -2.65 10.00
N ALA A 302 13.69 -1.86 10.93
CA ALA A 302 14.39 -1.38 12.13
C ALA A 302 14.27 -2.35 13.32
N GLY A 303 13.49 -3.42 13.18
CA GLY A 303 13.27 -4.42 14.22
C GLY A 303 12.15 -4.07 15.20
N VAL A 304 11.34 -3.07 14.91
CA VAL A 304 10.17 -2.69 15.71
C VAL A 304 9.03 -3.68 15.45
N PRO A 305 8.40 -4.25 16.49
CA PRO A 305 7.23 -5.11 16.33
C PRO A 305 6.12 -4.41 15.55
N PHE A 306 5.58 -5.11 14.56
CA PHE A 306 4.53 -4.61 13.69
C PHE A 306 3.32 -5.55 13.72
N ALA A 307 2.19 -4.97 14.14
CA ALA A 307 0.88 -5.59 14.13
C ALA A 307 -0.09 -4.70 13.33
N THR A 308 -1.10 -5.31 12.74
CA THR A 308 -2.15 -4.62 11.99
C THR A 308 -3.51 -5.25 12.31
N SER A 309 -4.56 -4.85 11.59
CA SER A 309 -5.91 -5.37 11.77
C SER A 309 -6.54 -5.74 10.45
N LEU A 310 -7.18 -6.91 10.39
CA LEU A 310 -7.97 -7.32 9.22
C LEU A 310 -9.21 -6.45 9.05
N GLU A 311 -9.67 -5.74 10.08
CA GLU A 311 -10.82 -4.85 9.98
C GLU A 311 -10.54 -3.66 9.05
N ARG A 312 -9.33 -3.08 9.17
CA ARG A 312 -8.85 -1.97 8.32
C ARG A 312 -8.54 -2.42 6.90
N MET A 313 -8.27 -3.70 6.72
CA MET A 313 -8.01 -4.36 5.44
C MET A 313 -9.01 -5.51 5.28
N PRO A 314 -10.29 -5.21 5.01
CA PRO A 314 -11.40 -6.16 5.19
C PRO A 314 -11.22 -7.47 4.42
N HIS A 315 -10.38 -7.46 3.39
CA HIS A 315 -9.86 -8.65 2.71
C HIS A 315 -8.35 -8.52 2.50
N LEU A 316 -7.63 -9.63 2.63
CA LEU A 316 -6.18 -9.72 2.47
C LEU A 316 -5.82 -10.76 1.40
N LEU A 317 -4.95 -10.39 0.47
CA LEU A 317 -4.35 -11.31 -0.52
C LEU A 317 -2.90 -11.62 -0.11
N ILE A 318 -2.56 -12.90 0.01
CA ILE A 318 -1.21 -13.36 0.34
C ILE A 318 -0.67 -14.20 -0.82
N ALA A 319 0.43 -13.74 -1.43
CA ALA A 319 1.12 -14.43 -2.51
C ALA A 319 2.61 -14.62 -2.17
N GLY A 320 3.18 -15.73 -2.63
CA GLY A 320 4.58 -16.06 -2.41
C GLY A 320 4.95 -17.41 -3.02
N ALA A 321 6.19 -17.52 -3.51
CA ALA A 321 6.74 -18.76 -4.02
C ALA A 321 6.92 -19.81 -2.90
N THR A 322 7.08 -21.08 -3.25
CA THR A 322 7.42 -22.13 -2.27
C THR A 322 8.70 -21.76 -1.51
N GLY A 323 8.70 -21.94 -0.19
CA GLY A 323 9.85 -21.58 0.67
C GLY A 323 9.96 -20.09 1.01
N SER A 324 9.11 -19.21 0.49
CA SER A 324 9.11 -17.77 0.83
C SER A 324 8.53 -17.44 2.22
N GLY A 325 7.98 -18.44 2.92
CA GLY A 325 7.35 -18.26 4.23
C GLY A 325 5.83 -18.02 4.20
N LYS A 326 5.17 -18.16 3.03
CA LYS A 326 3.70 -17.99 2.90
C LYS A 326 2.90 -18.81 3.93
N SER A 327 3.22 -20.09 4.07
CA SER A 327 2.50 -20.99 4.97
C SER A 327 2.69 -20.61 6.43
N VAL A 328 3.93 -20.25 6.81
CA VAL A 328 4.25 -19.73 8.14
C VAL A 328 3.46 -18.45 8.40
N CYS A 329 3.40 -17.52 7.44
CA CYS A 329 2.61 -16.30 7.54
C CYS A 329 1.13 -16.61 7.80
N ILE A 330 0.51 -17.52 7.03
CA ILE A 330 -0.90 -17.89 7.24
C ILE A 330 -1.13 -18.45 8.65
N ASN A 331 -0.25 -19.34 9.12
CA ASN A 331 -0.33 -19.88 10.49
C ASN A 331 -0.18 -18.77 11.54
N THR A 332 0.78 -17.87 11.38
CA THR A 332 0.97 -16.70 12.26
C THR A 332 -0.30 -15.83 12.33
N LEU A 333 -0.97 -15.59 11.19
CA LEU A 333 -2.21 -14.80 11.16
C LEU A 333 -3.37 -15.51 11.87
N ILE A 334 -3.55 -16.80 11.64
CA ILE A 334 -4.58 -17.59 12.33
C ILE A 334 -4.30 -17.62 13.84
N MET A 335 -3.05 -17.87 14.23
CA MET A 335 -2.65 -17.89 15.63
C MET A 335 -2.84 -16.51 16.30
N SER A 336 -2.55 -15.41 15.61
CA SER A 336 -2.81 -14.05 16.13
C SER A 336 -4.24 -13.88 16.60
N LEU A 337 -5.18 -14.38 15.81
CA LEU A 337 -6.60 -14.33 16.11
C LEU A 337 -6.99 -15.33 17.22
N LEU A 338 -6.42 -16.53 17.24
CA LEU A 338 -6.68 -17.52 18.29
C LEU A 338 -6.17 -17.10 19.67
N TYR A 339 -5.10 -16.31 19.74
CA TYR A 339 -4.59 -15.74 20.99
C TYR A 339 -5.41 -14.55 21.51
N THR A 340 -6.31 -13.99 20.70
CA THR A 340 -7.04 -12.76 21.04
C THR A 340 -8.56 -12.90 21.03
N ARG A 341 -9.10 -13.94 20.37
CA ARG A 341 -10.53 -14.11 20.16
C ARG A 341 -11.02 -15.48 20.58
N THR A 342 -12.09 -15.49 21.35
CA THR A 342 -12.81 -16.70 21.72
C THR A 342 -13.65 -17.20 20.53
N PRO A 343 -14.14 -18.45 20.56
CA PRO A 343 -15.02 -18.98 19.51
C PRO A 343 -16.37 -18.26 19.39
N ALA A 344 -16.73 -17.43 20.39
CA ALA A 344 -17.96 -16.63 20.38
C ALA A 344 -17.77 -15.35 19.56
N GLU A 345 -16.56 -14.78 19.63
CA GLU A 345 -16.19 -13.57 18.93
C GLU A 345 -15.77 -13.84 17.48
N LEU A 346 -15.15 -15.01 17.23
CA LEU A 346 -14.59 -15.35 15.93
C LEU A 346 -14.87 -16.79 15.51
N ARG A 347 -15.30 -16.96 14.25
CA ARG A 347 -15.45 -18.27 13.61
C ARG A 347 -14.67 -18.33 12.30
N PHE A 348 -14.03 -19.48 12.05
CA PHE A 348 -13.27 -19.76 10.84
C PHE A 348 -13.99 -20.70 9.88
N ILE A 349 -13.82 -20.45 8.59
CA ILE A 349 -14.00 -21.42 7.52
C ILE A 349 -12.64 -21.52 6.84
N LEU A 350 -11.95 -22.65 7.03
CA LEU A 350 -10.64 -22.89 6.46
C LEU A 350 -10.77 -23.80 5.24
N ILE A 351 -10.12 -23.43 4.14
CA ILE A 351 -10.14 -24.16 2.87
C ILE A 351 -8.70 -24.48 2.50
N ASP A 352 -8.36 -25.76 2.44
CA ASP A 352 -7.03 -26.26 2.08
C ASP A 352 -7.13 -27.40 1.08
N PRO A 353 -7.20 -27.09 -0.23
CA PRO A 353 -7.35 -28.10 -1.27
C PRO A 353 -6.13 -29.00 -1.42
N LYS A 354 -4.98 -28.62 -0.86
CA LYS A 354 -3.73 -29.40 -0.92
C LYS A 354 -3.48 -30.21 0.36
N MET A 355 -4.24 -29.95 1.42
CA MET A 355 -4.13 -30.63 2.72
C MET A 355 -2.75 -30.51 3.38
N LEU A 356 -2.03 -29.42 3.13
CA LEU A 356 -0.65 -29.26 3.58
C LEU A 356 -0.53 -28.42 4.86
N GLU A 357 -1.36 -27.39 4.99
CA GLU A 357 -1.07 -26.30 5.93
C GLU A 357 -2.14 -26.15 6.99
N LEU A 358 -3.42 -26.27 6.63
CA LEU A 358 -4.53 -25.93 7.53
C LEU A 358 -5.16 -27.14 8.21
N THR A 359 -4.86 -28.35 7.75
CA THR A 359 -5.35 -29.60 8.34
C THR A 359 -5.14 -29.70 9.86
N PRO A 360 -4.00 -29.24 10.45
CA PRO A 360 -3.78 -29.26 11.89
C PRO A 360 -4.80 -28.47 12.72
N PHE A 361 -5.52 -27.50 12.12
CA PHE A 361 -6.55 -26.74 12.83
C PHE A 361 -7.87 -27.51 12.98
N ASN A 362 -8.02 -28.69 12.40
CA ASN A 362 -9.24 -29.49 12.61
C ASN A 362 -9.47 -29.77 14.10
N GLY A 363 -10.69 -29.56 14.56
CA GLY A 363 -11.11 -29.81 15.95
C GLY A 363 -11.08 -28.59 16.86
N ILE A 364 -10.50 -27.46 16.44
CA ILE A 364 -10.59 -26.23 17.24
C ILE A 364 -12.05 -25.73 17.30
N PRO A 365 -12.49 -25.15 18.43
CA PRO A 365 -13.88 -24.71 18.61
C PRO A 365 -14.30 -23.55 17.70
N HIS A 366 -13.33 -22.78 17.18
CA HIS A 366 -13.57 -21.67 16.25
C HIS A 366 -14.04 -22.14 14.87
N LEU A 367 -13.83 -23.40 14.48
CA LEU A 367 -14.23 -23.86 13.15
C LEU A 367 -15.75 -23.94 13.01
N ARG A 368 -16.27 -23.32 11.94
CA ARG A 368 -17.69 -23.44 11.57
C ARG A 368 -17.98 -24.74 10.82
N MET A 369 -16.96 -25.35 10.22
CA MET A 369 -16.99 -26.64 9.54
C MET A 369 -15.56 -27.21 9.55
N PRO A 370 -15.38 -28.53 9.40
CA PRO A 370 -14.05 -29.12 9.20
C PRO A 370 -13.32 -28.45 8.04
N VAL A 371 -11.99 -28.46 8.08
CA VAL A 371 -11.14 -27.89 7.03
C VAL A 371 -11.56 -28.47 5.68
N VAL A 372 -11.93 -27.59 4.75
CA VAL A 372 -12.52 -27.97 3.48
C VAL A 372 -11.42 -28.28 2.47
N THR A 373 -11.35 -29.54 2.05
CA THR A 373 -10.34 -30.03 1.12
C THR A 373 -10.88 -30.23 -0.30
N ASP A 374 -12.17 -30.56 -0.42
CA ASP A 374 -12.83 -30.75 -1.71
C ASP A 374 -13.21 -29.40 -2.36
N PRO A 375 -12.81 -29.12 -3.62
CA PRO A 375 -13.12 -27.86 -4.29
C PRO A 375 -14.62 -27.59 -4.48
N LYS A 376 -15.45 -28.62 -4.65
CA LYS A 376 -16.91 -28.44 -4.78
C LYS A 376 -17.51 -28.01 -3.45
N LYS A 377 -17.05 -28.59 -2.34
CA LYS A 377 -17.40 -28.15 -0.98
C LYS A 377 -16.87 -26.76 -0.68
N ALA A 378 -15.69 -26.39 -1.18
CA ALA A 378 -15.17 -25.03 -1.03
C ALA A 378 -16.11 -23.99 -1.66
N ALA A 379 -16.61 -24.27 -2.88
CA ALA A 379 -17.61 -23.42 -3.53
C ALA A 379 -18.92 -23.34 -2.74
N GLN A 380 -19.36 -24.44 -2.09
CA GLN A 380 -20.51 -24.43 -1.20
C GLN A 380 -20.27 -23.57 0.06
N ALA A 381 -19.09 -23.68 0.68
CA ALA A 381 -18.73 -22.90 1.85
C ALA A 381 -18.73 -21.39 1.55
N LEU A 382 -18.25 -20.98 0.38
CA LEU A 382 -18.32 -19.57 -0.05
C LEU A 382 -19.76 -19.12 -0.29
N ARG A 383 -20.62 -19.96 -0.89
CA ARG A 383 -22.07 -19.66 -1.02
C ARG A 383 -22.75 -19.52 0.34
N PHE A 384 -22.35 -20.34 1.31
CA PHE A 384 -22.79 -20.19 2.69
C PHE A 384 -22.38 -18.83 3.28
N CYS A 385 -21.14 -18.37 3.06
CA CYS A 385 -20.71 -17.04 3.50
C CYS A 385 -21.57 -15.91 2.91
N VAL A 386 -21.93 -16.00 1.62
CA VAL A 386 -22.82 -15.01 0.97
C VAL A 386 -24.20 -15.00 1.63
N LYS A 387 -24.80 -16.18 1.85
CA LYS A 387 -26.10 -16.31 2.51
C LYS A 387 -26.09 -15.76 3.94
N GLU A 388 -25.03 -16.05 4.71
CA GLU A 388 -24.87 -15.53 6.08
C GLU A 388 -24.67 -14.00 6.07
N MET A 389 -23.94 -13.46 5.10
CA MET A 389 -23.81 -12.01 4.91
C MET A 389 -25.18 -11.35 4.66
N GLU A 390 -25.99 -11.89 3.75
CA GLU A 390 -27.35 -11.39 3.48
C GLU A 390 -28.26 -11.47 4.70
N ARG A 391 -28.22 -12.60 5.43
CA ARG A 391 -28.94 -12.78 6.70
C ARG A 391 -28.54 -11.71 7.71
N ARG A 392 -27.24 -11.44 7.85
CA ARG A 392 -26.73 -10.40 8.75
C ARG A 392 -27.21 -9.02 8.32
N TYR A 393 -27.16 -8.65 7.03
CA TYR A 393 -27.70 -7.37 6.58
C TYR A 393 -29.18 -7.18 6.95
N GLN A 394 -30.00 -8.22 6.82
CA GLN A 394 -31.39 -8.16 7.26
C GLN A 394 -31.52 -7.98 8.78
N MET A 395 -30.70 -8.66 9.58
CA MET A 395 -30.67 -8.51 11.03
C MET A 395 -30.24 -7.11 11.45
N LEU A 396 -29.16 -6.58 10.84
CA LEU A 396 -28.66 -5.23 11.06
C LEU A 396 -29.74 -4.19 10.76
N ALA A 397 -30.39 -4.31 9.60
CA ALA A 397 -31.46 -3.38 9.18
C ALA A 397 -32.66 -3.41 10.13
N ARG A 398 -33.08 -4.60 10.59
CA ARG A 398 -34.20 -4.74 11.56
C ARG A 398 -33.91 -4.06 12.90
N HIS A 399 -32.65 -4.03 13.33
CA HIS A 399 -32.24 -3.46 14.61
C HIS A 399 -31.61 -2.05 14.48
N GLY A 400 -31.66 -1.45 13.28
CA GLY A 400 -31.09 -0.12 13.03
C GLY A 400 -29.56 -0.04 13.18
N ALA A 401 -28.85 -1.17 13.17
CA ALA A 401 -27.40 -1.21 13.29
C ALA A 401 -26.72 -1.02 11.92
N ARG A 402 -25.63 -0.25 11.87
CA ARG A 402 -24.86 0.01 10.63
C ARG A 402 -23.79 -1.05 10.35
N ASN A 403 -23.30 -1.72 11.39
CA ASN A 403 -22.24 -2.72 11.32
C ASN A 403 -22.42 -3.78 12.43
N ILE A 404 -21.61 -4.84 12.37
CA ILE A 404 -21.69 -5.95 13.31
C ILE A 404 -21.40 -5.52 14.75
N GLU A 405 -20.46 -4.60 14.97
CA GLU A 405 -20.15 -4.10 16.31
C GLU A 405 -21.34 -3.35 16.93
N GLY A 406 -21.97 -2.47 16.16
CA GLY A 406 -23.16 -1.75 16.59
C GLY A 406 -24.30 -2.70 16.93
N TYR A 407 -24.48 -3.76 16.13
CA TYR A 407 -25.45 -4.81 16.42
C TYR A 407 -25.10 -5.60 17.69
N ASN A 408 -23.84 -5.98 17.84
CA ASN A 408 -23.39 -6.75 19.00
C ASN A 408 -23.55 -5.93 20.29
N ARG A 409 -23.31 -4.62 20.29
CA ARG A 409 -23.57 -3.76 21.45
C ARG A 409 -25.05 -3.78 21.86
N LEU A 410 -25.96 -3.70 20.88
CA LEU A 410 -27.42 -3.78 21.15
C LEU A 410 -27.84 -5.13 21.74
N ALA A 411 -27.17 -6.22 21.34
CA ALA A 411 -27.47 -7.57 21.80
C ALA A 411 -26.78 -7.91 23.14
N LEU A 412 -25.59 -7.35 23.40
CA LEU A 412 -24.86 -7.49 24.66
C LEU A 412 -25.57 -6.75 25.81
N ASP A 413 -26.30 -5.67 25.52
CA ASP A 413 -27.14 -4.99 26.51
C ASP A 413 -28.52 -5.68 26.71
N ALA A 414 -28.86 -6.68 25.89
CA ALA A 414 -30.14 -7.38 25.90
C ALA A 414 -30.06 -8.84 26.40
N SER A 415 -28.96 -9.21 27.07
CA SER A 415 -28.75 -10.54 27.66
C SER A 415 -28.77 -10.49 29.18
#